data_AF-A0A8B7DRE1-F1
#
_entry.id   AF-A0A8B7DRE1-F1
#
_cell.length_a   1.000
_cell.length_b   1.000
_cell.length_c   1.000
_cell.angle_alpha   90.00
_cell.angle_beta   90.00
_cell.angle_gamma   90.00
#
_symmetry.space_group_name_H-M   'P 1'
#
loop_
_entity.id
_entity.type
_entity.pdbx_description
1 polymer ?
#
loop_
_entity_poly.entity_id
_entity_poly.type
_entity_poly.pdbx_seq_one_letter_code
_entity_poly.pdbx_strand_id
1 'polypeptide(L)'
;MSFEEEYDIISITEVNKTSYVDNSFKDIVAPFVNGIEKIIGNPHFCKEHFRRRNLFLCEAYCLLVTGFKDATKLLQFERQLKIGAHAAILLDLYAAGVINLYQHCENHKLGDRKLDLYIRVADENLSFTFINGIVFRHLFYHNETKEQKKQFNQSVSDWLSSTQKTTGTITSIMNNLVARGILTKTGFRIPENFINYQTLNFWPDQELEREIISTGLREIKPDSFILSLLTLSHVCDLNFVSARLDIFFKGREKLVAKDNIRTIVETQAQVLKSPKFIRKKFSFENFNSK
;
A
#
# COMPACT_ATOMS: atom_id res chain seq x y z
N MET A 1 10.14 -35.01 63.68
CA MET A 1 10.61 -33.65 63.40
C MET A 1 10.30 -33.36 61.95
N SER A 2 9.09 -32.85 61.76
CA SER A 2 8.58 -32.12 60.61
C SER A 2 9.27 -30.77 60.53
N PHE A 3 9.48 -30.27 59.31
CA PHE A 3 9.30 -28.86 59.02
C PHE A 3 8.55 -28.76 57.69
N GLU A 4 7.33 -28.26 57.83
CA GLU A 4 6.41 -27.79 56.80
C GLU A 4 6.92 -26.45 56.29
N GLU A 5 6.85 -26.22 54.98
CA GLU A 5 6.59 -24.89 54.44
C GLU A 5 5.52 -25.02 53.36
N GLU A 6 4.29 -24.68 53.76
CA GLU A 6 3.20 -24.19 52.92
C GLU A 6 3.67 -22.97 52.13
N TYR A 7 3.23 -22.81 50.88
CA TYR A 7 2.72 -21.52 50.39
C TYR A 7 1.80 -21.71 49.18
N ASP A 8 0.51 -21.48 49.45
CA ASP A 8 -0.56 -20.90 48.63
C ASP A 8 -0.78 -21.30 47.17
N ILE A 9 -1.84 -22.10 47.02
CA ILE A 9 -2.69 -22.23 45.84
C ILE A 9 -3.39 -20.89 45.59
N ILE A 10 -3.02 -20.19 44.51
CA ILE A 10 -3.84 -19.11 43.96
C ILE A 10 -4.60 -19.64 42.74
N SER A 11 -5.86 -19.98 42.99
CA SER A 11 -6.91 -20.15 41.99
C SER A 11 -7.33 -18.76 41.47
N ILE A 12 -6.99 -18.42 40.23
CA ILE A 12 -7.59 -17.27 39.53
C ILE A 12 -8.06 -17.74 38.14
N THR A 13 -9.34 -18.10 38.13
CA THR A 13 -10.38 -17.75 37.15
C THR A 13 -9.97 -17.57 35.68
N GLU A 14 -10.66 -18.35 34.84
CA GLU A 14 -10.87 -18.12 33.41
C GLU A 14 -11.02 -16.63 33.09
N VAL A 15 -9.96 -16.04 32.55
CA VAL A 15 -10.06 -14.76 31.86
C VAL A 15 -10.70 -15.05 30.51
N ASN A 16 -12.02 -14.88 30.47
CA ASN A 16 -12.77 -14.64 29.25
C ASN A 16 -12.05 -13.54 28.44
N LYS A 17 -11.23 -13.95 27.47
CA LYS A 17 -10.70 -13.08 26.41
C LYS A 17 -11.84 -12.81 25.44
N THR A 18 -12.79 -11.99 25.85
CA THR A 18 -13.57 -11.21 24.90
C THR A 18 -12.59 -10.25 24.23
N SER A 19 -12.35 -10.50 22.95
CA SER A 19 -11.57 -9.65 22.06
C SER A 19 -12.22 -8.27 22.01
N TYR A 20 -11.75 -7.34 22.83
CA TYR A 20 -11.87 -5.91 22.55
C TYR A 20 -11.06 -5.63 21.28
N VAL A 21 -11.70 -5.82 20.13
CA VAL A 21 -11.24 -5.23 18.88
C VAL A 21 -11.50 -3.74 19.04
N ASP A 22 -10.43 -3.03 19.39
CA ASP A 22 -10.41 -1.59 19.56
C ASP A 22 -10.97 -0.93 18.28
N ASN A 23 -12.11 -0.25 18.41
CA ASN A 23 -12.86 0.32 17.29
C ASN A 23 -12.06 1.36 16.49
N SER A 24 -11.00 1.93 17.07
CA SER A 24 -10.08 2.86 16.39
C SER A 24 -9.31 2.23 15.22
N PHE A 25 -9.23 0.89 15.14
CA PHE A 25 -8.46 0.19 14.12
C PHE A 25 -9.19 0.02 12.80
N LYS A 26 -10.52 -0.20 12.84
CA LYS A 26 -11.34 -0.30 11.62
C LYS A 26 -11.33 1.01 10.84
N ASP A 27 -11.19 2.13 11.55
CA ASP A 27 -11.21 3.47 10.99
C ASP A 27 -10.07 3.74 10.00
N ILE A 28 -8.91 3.08 10.16
CA ILE A 28 -7.77 3.28 9.26
C ILE A 28 -7.81 2.33 8.05
N VAL A 29 -8.38 1.13 8.19
CA VAL A 29 -8.40 0.12 7.12
C VAL A 29 -9.50 0.43 6.10
N ALA A 30 -10.67 0.87 6.54
CA ALA A 30 -11.82 1.12 5.66
C ALA A 30 -11.51 2.09 4.50
N PRO A 31 -10.77 3.21 4.70
CA PRO A 31 -10.34 4.06 3.59
C PRO A 31 -9.54 3.31 2.50
N PHE A 32 -8.68 2.35 2.87
CA PHE A 32 -7.89 1.56 1.90
C PHE A 32 -8.74 0.54 1.17
N VAL A 33 -9.69 -0.10 1.86
CA VAL A 33 -10.68 -0.98 1.22
C VAL A 33 -11.47 -0.20 0.17
N ASN A 34 -12.01 0.97 0.55
CA ASN A 34 -12.74 1.85 -0.37
C ASN A 34 -11.86 2.34 -1.53
N GLY A 35 -10.57 2.60 -1.27
CA GLY A 35 -9.59 2.94 -2.30
C GLY A 35 -9.39 1.82 -3.32
N ILE A 36 -9.22 0.58 -2.84
CA ILE A 36 -9.12 -0.61 -3.69
C ILE A 36 -10.40 -0.78 -4.52
N GLU A 37 -11.58 -0.69 -3.89
CA GLU A 37 -12.87 -0.80 -4.58
C GLU A 37 -13.03 0.25 -5.69
N LYS A 38 -12.67 1.50 -5.42
CA LYS A 38 -12.68 2.58 -6.43
C LYS A 38 -11.76 2.27 -7.61
N ILE A 39 -10.56 1.76 -7.33
CA ILE A 39 -9.57 1.42 -8.36
C ILE A 39 -10.09 0.28 -9.25
N ILE A 40 -10.53 -0.83 -8.66
CA ILE A 40 -10.97 -2.01 -9.41
C ILE A 40 -12.32 -1.78 -10.10
N GLY A 41 -13.18 -0.95 -9.53
CA GLY A 41 -14.47 -0.57 -10.07
C GLY A 41 -14.38 0.48 -11.18
N ASN A 42 -13.19 1.06 -11.42
CA ASN A 42 -12.99 2.00 -12.51
C ASN A 42 -13.16 1.29 -13.87
N PRO A 43 -14.10 1.73 -14.74
CA PRO A 43 -14.34 1.10 -16.05
C PRO A 43 -13.14 1.09 -16.99
N HIS A 44 -12.15 1.96 -16.74
CA HIS A 44 -10.91 2.06 -17.50
C HIS A 44 -9.71 1.40 -16.81
N PHE A 45 -9.95 0.65 -15.73
CA PHE A 45 -8.90 -0.12 -15.08
C PHE A 45 -8.37 -1.20 -16.04
N CYS A 46 -7.06 -1.20 -16.27
CA CYS A 46 -6.39 -2.14 -17.15
C CYS A 46 -5.19 -2.76 -16.44
N LYS A 47 -5.27 -4.08 -16.24
CA LYS A 47 -4.21 -4.89 -15.59
C LYS A 47 -2.88 -4.84 -16.35
N GLU A 48 -2.92 -4.69 -17.68
CA GLU A 48 -1.72 -4.60 -18.52
C GLU A 48 -0.86 -3.38 -18.20
N HIS A 49 -1.45 -2.29 -17.70
CA HIS A 49 -0.69 -1.11 -17.27
C HIS A 49 0.28 -1.43 -16.13
N PHE A 50 -0.01 -2.41 -15.28
CA PHE A 50 0.89 -2.86 -14.21
C PHE A 50 2.02 -3.73 -14.75
N ARG A 51 1.69 -4.65 -15.68
CA ARG A 51 2.65 -5.61 -16.26
C ARG A 51 3.76 -4.94 -17.08
N ARG A 52 3.47 -3.78 -17.66
CA ARG A 52 4.42 -3.00 -18.48
C ARG A 52 5.39 -2.15 -17.65
N ARG A 53 5.23 -2.08 -16.32
CA ARG A 53 6.06 -1.23 -15.47
C ARG A 53 7.33 -1.90 -15.02
N ASN A 54 8.35 -1.06 -14.83
CA ASN A 54 9.60 -1.45 -14.20
C ASN A 54 9.48 -1.51 -12.67
N LEU A 55 8.41 -1.01 -12.07
CA LEU A 55 8.19 -1.11 -10.62
C LEU A 55 6.87 -1.82 -10.36
N PHE A 56 6.84 -2.64 -9.32
CA PHE A 56 5.58 -3.05 -8.73
C PHE A 56 4.91 -1.86 -8.05
N LEU A 57 3.58 -1.89 -7.94
CA LEU A 57 2.84 -0.80 -7.30
C LEU A 57 3.27 -0.62 -5.84
N CYS A 58 3.51 -1.72 -5.12
CA CYS A 58 3.98 -1.67 -3.73
C CYS A 58 5.39 -1.06 -3.59
N GLU A 59 6.27 -1.29 -4.57
CA GLU A 59 7.57 -0.64 -4.65
C GLU A 59 7.41 0.85 -4.92
N ALA A 60 6.67 1.23 -5.97
CA ALA A 60 6.42 2.62 -6.32
C ALA A 60 5.75 3.39 -5.16
N TYR A 61 4.82 2.74 -4.45
CA TYR A 61 4.19 3.28 -3.25
C TYR A 61 5.20 3.53 -2.13
N CYS A 62 6.01 2.52 -1.78
CA CYS A 62 7.03 2.68 -0.73
C CYS A 62 8.01 3.78 -1.11
N LEU A 63 8.49 3.78 -2.35
CA LEU A 63 9.39 4.79 -2.88
C LEU A 63 8.78 6.21 -2.81
N LEU A 64 7.52 6.38 -3.21
CA LEU A 64 6.82 7.66 -3.14
C LEU A 64 6.70 8.18 -1.70
N VAL A 65 6.38 7.29 -0.75
CA VAL A 65 6.18 7.63 0.66
C VAL A 65 7.49 7.84 1.43
N THR A 66 8.52 7.02 1.20
CA THR A 66 9.77 7.04 2.00
C THR A 66 10.69 8.21 1.67
N GLY A 67 10.63 8.74 0.45
CA GLY A 67 11.74 9.53 -0.07
C GLY A 67 12.86 8.62 -0.62
N PHE A 68 13.41 8.94 -1.80
CA PHE A 68 14.42 8.16 -2.54
C PHE A 68 15.84 8.39 -1.97
N LYS A 69 16.00 9.36 -1.06
CA LYS A 69 17.31 9.83 -0.59
C LYS A 69 17.74 9.29 0.77
N ASP A 70 16.80 8.95 1.64
CA ASP A 70 17.14 8.45 2.99
C ASP A 70 16.00 7.58 3.52
N ALA A 71 15.96 6.32 3.07
CA ALA A 71 15.03 5.34 3.60
C ALA A 71 15.46 4.85 5.00
N THR A 72 16.26 5.60 5.76
CA THR A 72 16.63 5.27 7.14
C THR A 72 15.44 5.28 8.09
N LYS A 73 14.35 5.99 7.78
CA LYS A 73 13.18 6.12 8.67
C LYS A 73 12.17 4.95 8.57
N LEU A 74 12.59 3.78 8.07
CA LEU A 74 11.72 2.61 7.87
C LEU A 74 11.04 2.07 9.13
N LEU A 75 11.64 2.29 10.31
CA LEU A 75 11.08 1.87 11.59
C LEU A 75 10.06 2.84 12.20
N GLN A 76 9.91 4.04 11.65
CA GLN A 76 8.90 5.03 12.07
C GLN A 76 7.68 5.05 11.14
N PHE A 77 7.52 4.05 10.27
CA PHE A 77 6.37 4.02 9.37
C PHE A 77 5.08 3.92 10.17
N GLU A 78 4.31 4.99 10.11
CA GLU A 78 2.97 5.06 10.68
C GLU A 78 2.14 3.90 10.14
N ARG A 79 1.24 3.39 10.98
CA ARG A 79 0.40 2.23 10.70
C ARG A 79 -0.28 2.33 9.32
N GLN A 80 -0.69 3.53 8.93
CA GLN A 80 -1.31 3.83 7.64
C GLN A 80 -0.44 3.45 6.44
N LEU A 81 0.85 3.79 6.49
CA LEU A 81 1.79 3.51 5.39
C LEU A 81 1.98 2.01 5.18
N LYS A 82 2.01 1.24 6.27
CA LYS A 82 2.09 -0.22 6.20
C LYS A 82 0.84 -0.80 5.56
N ILE A 83 -0.33 -0.32 5.92
CA ILE A 83 -1.60 -0.76 5.32
C ILE A 83 -1.62 -0.40 3.83
N GLY A 84 -1.17 0.79 3.46
CA GLY A 84 -1.08 1.21 2.06
C GLY A 84 -0.14 0.34 1.22
N ALA A 85 1.02 -0.06 1.76
CA ALA A 85 1.91 -0.99 1.07
C ALA A 85 1.28 -2.38 0.87
N HIS A 86 0.52 -2.87 1.85
CA HIS A 86 -0.23 -4.11 1.72
C HIS A 86 -1.40 -4.00 0.73
N ALA A 87 -2.11 -2.87 0.71
CA ALA A 87 -3.13 -2.58 -0.29
C ALA A 87 -2.54 -2.55 -1.72
N ALA A 88 -1.35 -1.96 -1.88
CA ALA A 88 -0.62 -1.96 -3.14
C ALA A 88 -0.22 -3.38 -3.58
N ILE A 89 0.23 -4.22 -2.65
CA ILE A 89 0.50 -5.65 -2.88
C ILE A 89 -0.75 -6.38 -3.40
N LEU A 90 -1.93 -6.14 -2.81
CA LEU A 90 -3.16 -6.76 -3.28
C LEU A 90 -3.48 -6.38 -4.73
N LEU A 91 -3.31 -5.11 -5.08
CA LEU A 91 -3.52 -4.64 -6.45
C LEU A 91 -2.48 -5.22 -7.42
N ASP A 92 -1.21 -5.34 -7.02
CA ASP A 92 -0.17 -6.03 -7.82
C ASP A 92 -0.58 -7.49 -8.11
N LEU A 93 -1.05 -8.22 -7.10
CA LEU A 93 -1.51 -9.61 -7.25
C LEU A 93 -2.78 -9.72 -8.11
N TYR A 94 -3.72 -8.81 -7.91
CA TYR A 94 -4.94 -8.75 -8.69
C TYR A 94 -4.66 -8.45 -10.17
N ALA A 95 -3.73 -7.54 -10.44
CA ALA A 95 -3.27 -7.21 -11.80
C ALA A 95 -2.47 -8.36 -12.44
N ALA A 96 -1.66 -9.07 -11.64
CA ALA A 96 -0.97 -10.27 -12.09
C ALA A 96 -1.94 -11.40 -12.44
N GLY A 97 -3.13 -11.44 -11.82
CA GLY A 97 -4.10 -12.52 -11.97
C GLY A 97 -3.90 -13.66 -10.97
N VAL A 98 -3.10 -13.43 -9.92
CA VAL A 98 -2.85 -14.40 -8.84
C VAL A 98 -4.07 -14.49 -7.91
N ILE A 99 -4.74 -13.36 -7.69
CA ILE A 99 -5.97 -13.28 -6.91
C ILE A 99 -7.10 -12.64 -7.72
N ASN A 100 -8.32 -12.97 -7.34
CA ASN A 100 -9.53 -12.27 -7.71
C ASN A 100 -10.06 -11.52 -6.49
N LEU A 101 -10.58 -10.31 -6.74
CA LEU A 101 -11.29 -9.51 -5.76
C LEU A 101 -12.76 -9.48 -6.18
N TYR A 102 -13.66 -9.80 -5.26
CA TYR A 102 -15.09 -9.85 -5.55
C TYR A 102 -15.90 -9.36 -4.37
N GLN A 103 -17.04 -8.75 -4.66
CA GLN A 103 -17.97 -8.30 -3.63
C GLN A 103 -18.83 -9.49 -3.17
N HIS A 104 -18.94 -9.66 -1.85
CA HIS A 104 -19.79 -10.67 -1.24
C HIS A 104 -20.68 -9.99 -0.20
N CYS A 105 -21.96 -10.37 -0.21
CA CYS A 105 -22.90 -9.93 0.82
C CYS A 105 -22.89 -10.96 1.93
N GLU A 106 -22.33 -10.60 3.09
CA GLU A 106 -22.55 -11.39 4.29
C GLU A 106 -23.88 -11.00 4.95
N ASN A 107 -24.67 -12.01 5.32
CA ASN A 107 -25.86 -11.82 6.12
C ASN A 107 -25.41 -11.68 7.58
N HIS A 108 -25.42 -10.45 8.12
CA HIS A 108 -25.27 -10.27 9.55
C HIS A 108 -26.58 -10.60 10.29
N LYS A 109 -26.47 -10.97 11.57
CA LYS A 109 -27.64 -11.15 12.44
C LYS A 109 -28.35 -9.79 12.56
N LEU A 110 -29.68 -9.80 12.35
CA LEU A 110 -30.57 -8.63 12.21
C LEU A 110 -30.48 -7.84 10.89
N GLY A 111 -30.81 -8.46 9.75
CA GLY A 111 -31.32 -7.75 8.56
C GLY A 111 -30.37 -6.84 7.79
N ASP A 112 -29.24 -6.45 8.37
CA ASP A 112 -28.22 -5.62 7.75
C ASP A 112 -27.37 -6.48 6.83
N ARG A 113 -27.49 -6.20 5.52
CA ARG A 113 -26.61 -6.77 4.50
C ARG A 113 -25.41 -5.85 4.36
N LYS A 114 -24.24 -6.33 4.76
CA LYS A 114 -22.98 -5.64 4.49
C LYS A 114 -22.34 -6.25 3.26
N LEU A 115 -22.07 -5.39 2.29
CA LEU A 115 -21.36 -5.75 1.08
C LEU A 115 -19.89 -5.49 1.34
N ASP A 116 -19.10 -6.55 1.39
CA ASP A 116 -17.68 -6.52 1.69
C ASP A 116 -16.87 -7.08 0.51
N LEU A 117 -15.64 -6.59 0.36
CA LEU A 117 -14.71 -7.05 -0.66
C LEU A 117 -13.90 -8.25 -0.16
N TYR A 118 -13.89 -9.34 -0.92
CA TYR A 118 -13.21 -10.60 -0.58
C TYR A 118 -12.08 -10.93 -1.54
N ILE A 119 -11.08 -11.61 -1.01
CA ILE A 119 -9.94 -12.15 -1.74
C ILE A 119 -10.22 -13.62 -2.05
N ARG A 120 -9.97 -14.03 -3.29
CA ARG A 120 -9.91 -15.45 -3.70
C ARG A 120 -8.65 -15.71 -4.48
N VAL A 121 -7.90 -16.76 -4.14
CA VAL A 121 -6.73 -17.17 -4.91
C VAL A 121 -7.20 -17.77 -6.24
N ALA A 122 -6.66 -17.25 -7.34
CA ALA A 122 -7.01 -17.65 -8.70
C ALA A 122 -5.99 -18.61 -9.30
N ASP A 123 -4.70 -18.42 -8.98
CA ASP A 123 -3.60 -19.28 -9.46
C ASP A 123 -2.59 -19.52 -8.33
N GLU A 124 -2.51 -20.78 -7.88
CA GLU A 124 -1.56 -21.24 -6.86
C GLU A 124 -0.17 -21.56 -7.45
N ASN A 125 -0.06 -21.69 -8.78
CA ASN A 125 1.14 -22.13 -9.49
C ASN A 125 2.00 -20.98 -10.02
N LEU A 126 1.49 -19.74 -10.00
CA LEU A 126 2.22 -18.57 -10.48
C LEU A 126 3.48 -18.35 -9.62
N SER A 127 4.62 -18.45 -10.29
CA SER A 127 5.97 -18.47 -9.73
C SER A 127 6.25 -17.38 -8.69
N PHE A 128 7.00 -17.78 -7.67
CA PHE A 128 7.56 -17.02 -6.55
C PHE A 128 8.16 -15.65 -6.91
N THR A 129 7.33 -14.63 -7.10
CA THR A 129 7.78 -13.24 -6.89
C THR A 129 7.93 -13.00 -5.39
N PHE A 130 8.71 -11.99 -4.99
CA PHE A 130 8.81 -11.64 -3.57
C PHE A 130 7.43 -11.29 -2.96
N ILE A 131 6.52 -10.78 -3.80
CA ILE A 131 5.13 -10.47 -3.46
C ILE A 131 4.36 -11.74 -3.09
N ASN A 132 4.54 -12.82 -3.87
CA ASN A 132 3.97 -14.13 -3.52
C ASN A 132 4.56 -14.63 -2.19
N GLY A 133 5.86 -14.46 -1.94
CA GLY A 133 6.45 -14.82 -0.65
C GLY A 133 5.81 -14.10 0.55
N ILE A 134 5.48 -12.81 0.42
CA ILE A 134 4.83 -12.01 1.47
C ILE A 134 3.38 -12.48 1.66
N VAL A 135 2.64 -12.65 0.57
CA VAL A 135 1.22 -12.98 0.63
C VAL A 135 0.99 -14.43 0.99
N PHE A 136 1.74 -15.37 0.42
CA PHE A 136 1.53 -16.78 0.71
C PHE A 136 1.95 -17.15 2.14
N ARG A 137 2.95 -16.46 2.71
CA ARG A 137 3.26 -16.62 4.15
C ARG A 137 2.15 -16.10 5.05
N HIS A 138 1.35 -15.13 4.63
CA HIS A 138 0.24 -14.62 5.44
C HIS A 138 -1.10 -15.32 5.17
N LEU A 139 -1.37 -15.70 3.92
CA LEU A 139 -2.59 -16.38 3.51
C LEU A 139 -2.59 -17.88 3.87
N PHE A 140 -1.44 -18.56 3.86
CA PHE A 140 -1.38 -20.03 4.00
C PHE A 140 -0.77 -20.55 5.30
N TYR A 141 -0.36 -19.67 6.23
CA TYR A 141 0.21 -20.11 7.53
C TYR A 141 -0.83 -20.56 8.55
N HIS A 142 -2.12 -20.43 8.25
CA HIS A 142 -3.14 -21.15 9.02
C HIS A 142 -3.19 -22.60 8.51
N ASN A 143 -3.13 -23.56 9.44
CA ASN A 143 -3.11 -25.01 9.25
C ASN A 143 -4.40 -25.52 8.59
N GLU A 144 -4.67 -25.06 7.38
CA GLU A 144 -5.84 -25.41 6.62
C GLU A 144 -5.48 -26.46 5.56
N THR A 145 -6.39 -27.40 5.37
CA THR A 145 -6.30 -28.47 4.39
C THR A 145 -6.21 -27.90 2.97
N LYS A 146 -5.69 -28.68 2.02
CA LYS A 146 -5.58 -28.30 0.59
C LYS A 146 -6.91 -27.85 -0.02
N GLU A 147 -8.04 -28.31 0.52
CA GLU A 147 -9.39 -27.94 0.07
C GLU A 147 -9.87 -26.60 0.65
N GLN A 148 -9.52 -26.31 1.91
CA GLN A 148 -9.77 -25.00 2.54
C GLN A 148 -8.93 -23.89 1.88
N LYS A 149 -7.70 -24.22 1.46
CA LYS A 149 -6.81 -23.33 0.69
C LYS A 149 -7.39 -22.88 -0.66
N LYS A 150 -8.17 -23.71 -1.34
CA LYS A 150 -8.87 -23.38 -2.61
C LYS A 150 -10.06 -22.44 -2.44
N GLN A 151 -10.56 -22.28 -1.22
CA GLN A 151 -11.70 -21.45 -0.86
C GLN A 151 -11.32 -20.40 0.19
N PHE A 152 -10.04 -19.99 0.23
CA PHE A 152 -9.63 -18.94 1.14
C PHE A 152 -10.35 -17.64 0.75
N ASN A 153 -11.43 -17.35 1.47
CA ASN A 153 -12.35 -16.25 1.27
C ASN A 153 -12.23 -15.33 2.48
N GLN A 154 -11.10 -14.65 2.61
CA GLN A 154 -10.93 -13.62 3.64
C GLN A 154 -11.39 -12.28 3.09
N SER A 155 -12.07 -11.49 3.92
CA SER A 155 -12.38 -10.10 3.57
C SER A 155 -11.07 -9.30 3.43
N VAL A 156 -11.03 -8.37 2.48
CA VAL A 156 -9.89 -7.46 2.29
C VAL A 156 -9.63 -6.66 3.56
N SER A 157 -10.69 -6.27 4.27
CA SER A 157 -10.61 -5.57 5.56
C SER A 157 -9.86 -6.40 6.61
N ASP A 158 -10.23 -7.68 6.78
CA ASP A 158 -9.57 -8.55 7.77
C ASP A 158 -8.14 -8.85 7.37
N TRP A 159 -7.89 -9.05 6.08
CA TRP A 159 -6.54 -9.26 5.57
C TRP A 159 -5.64 -8.06 5.88
N LEU A 160 -6.05 -6.85 5.49
CA LEU A 160 -5.30 -5.62 5.79
C LEU A 160 -5.13 -5.40 7.30
N SER A 161 -6.15 -5.69 8.10
CA SER A 161 -6.07 -5.60 9.57
C SER A 161 -5.04 -6.56 10.16
N SER A 162 -5.00 -7.80 9.66
CA SER A 162 -4.05 -8.83 10.12
C SER A 162 -2.60 -8.48 9.78
N THR A 163 -2.38 -7.83 8.64
CA THR A 163 -1.03 -7.49 8.15
C THR A 163 -0.33 -6.39 8.97
N GLN A 164 -1.02 -5.68 9.85
CA GLN A 164 -0.39 -4.65 10.70
C GLN A 164 0.63 -5.25 11.69
N LYS A 165 0.43 -6.51 12.08
CA LYS A 165 1.32 -7.22 13.01
C LYS A 165 2.62 -7.68 12.34
N THR A 166 2.73 -7.50 11.03
CA THR A 166 3.83 -8.02 10.22
C THR A 166 4.88 -6.92 10.09
N THR A 167 6.04 -7.14 10.72
CA THR A 167 7.12 -6.16 10.76
C THR A 167 8.04 -6.23 9.54
N GLY A 168 7.85 -7.23 8.67
CA GLY A 168 8.77 -7.56 7.58
C GLY A 168 8.38 -7.08 6.18
N THR A 169 7.14 -6.65 5.93
CA THR A 169 6.67 -6.37 4.55
C THR A 169 7.43 -5.25 3.87
N ILE A 170 7.53 -4.08 4.52
CA ILE A 170 8.25 -2.94 3.96
C ILE A 170 9.72 -3.30 3.74
N THR A 171 10.36 -3.92 4.73
CA THR A 171 11.75 -4.40 4.61
C THR A 171 11.91 -5.37 3.43
N SER A 172 10.92 -6.24 3.18
CA SER A 172 10.93 -7.16 2.04
C SER A 172 10.80 -6.44 0.71
N ILE A 173 9.93 -5.42 0.61
CA ILE A 173 9.81 -4.55 -0.57
C ILE A 173 11.14 -3.83 -0.83
N MET A 174 11.75 -3.23 0.20
CA MET A 174 13.03 -2.52 0.06
C MET A 174 14.18 -3.47 -0.30
N ASN A 175 14.20 -4.67 0.26
CA ASN A 175 15.17 -5.71 -0.12
C ASN A 175 14.98 -6.15 -1.58
N ASN A 176 13.74 -6.20 -2.08
CA ASN A 176 13.51 -6.50 -3.49
C ASN A 176 14.07 -5.40 -4.39
N LEU A 177 13.86 -4.13 -4.04
CA LEU A 177 14.48 -3.01 -4.74
C LEU A 177 16.02 -3.07 -4.73
N VAL A 178 16.63 -3.56 -3.65
CA VAL A 178 18.08 -3.83 -3.61
C VAL A 178 18.47 -4.98 -4.54
N ALA A 179 17.74 -6.10 -4.50
CA ALA A 179 18.01 -7.26 -5.37
C ALA A 179 17.90 -6.90 -6.87
N ARG A 180 17.06 -5.92 -7.20
CA ARG A 180 16.88 -5.39 -8.56
C ARG A 180 17.87 -4.30 -8.95
N GLY A 181 18.84 -3.97 -8.08
CA GLY A 181 19.85 -2.95 -8.33
C GLY A 181 19.32 -1.52 -8.35
N ILE A 182 18.12 -1.28 -7.80
CA ILE A 182 17.51 0.05 -7.72
C ILE A 182 18.03 0.78 -6.48
N LEU A 183 18.08 0.07 -5.36
CA LEU A 183 18.63 0.56 -4.10
C LEU A 183 19.92 -0.19 -3.73
N THR A 184 20.68 0.37 -2.80
CA THR A 184 21.79 -0.30 -2.11
C THR A 184 21.66 -0.09 -0.61
N LYS A 185 22.22 -1.01 0.19
CA LYS A 185 22.23 -0.90 1.65
C LYS A 185 23.51 -0.19 2.10
N THR A 186 23.38 0.97 2.73
CA THR A 186 24.53 1.78 3.16
C THR A 186 24.66 1.77 4.69
N GLY A 187 25.27 0.70 5.21
CA GLY A 187 25.69 0.56 6.61
C GLY A 187 24.57 0.42 7.65
N PHE A 188 24.98 0.07 8.87
CA PHE A 188 24.16 0.13 10.09
C PHE A 188 24.53 1.40 10.85
N ARG A 189 23.56 2.27 11.15
CA ARG A 189 23.81 3.37 12.10
C ARG A 189 23.68 2.86 13.54
N ILE A 190 24.77 2.90 14.29
CA ILE A 190 24.80 2.72 15.76
C ILE A 190 24.31 4.05 16.38
N PRO A 191 23.39 4.04 17.36
CA PRO A 191 23.05 2.94 18.28
C PRO A 191 21.86 2.05 17.90
N GLU A 192 21.25 2.22 16.72
CA GLU A 192 19.87 1.77 16.52
C GLU A 192 19.68 0.67 15.45
N ASN A 193 20.76 0.02 14.97
CA ASN A 193 20.68 -1.09 13.99
C ASN A 193 19.80 -0.79 12.76
N PHE A 194 19.68 0.48 12.36
CA PHE A 194 18.89 0.87 11.19
C PHE A 194 19.64 0.53 9.91
N ILE A 195 18.96 -0.20 9.00
CA ILE A 195 19.42 -0.40 7.63
C ILE A 195 19.07 0.86 6.84
N ASN A 196 20.07 1.57 6.33
CA ASN A 196 19.81 2.63 5.37
C ASN A 196 19.71 2.05 3.96
N TYR A 197 18.76 2.56 3.17
CA TYR A 197 18.69 2.30 1.74
C TYR A 197 18.92 3.58 0.98
N GLN A 198 19.91 3.54 0.08
CA GLN A 198 20.26 4.64 -0.81
C GLN A 198 19.91 4.24 -2.25
N THR A 199 19.42 5.20 -3.05
CA THR A 199 19.19 4.98 -4.48
C THR A 199 20.51 4.76 -5.22
N LEU A 200 20.62 3.63 -5.89
CA LEU A 200 21.73 3.26 -6.76
C LEU A 200 21.40 3.59 -8.23
N ASN A 201 20.19 3.24 -8.67
CA ASN A 201 19.68 3.56 -10.00
C ASN A 201 18.49 4.53 -9.89
N PHE A 202 18.70 5.77 -10.33
CA PHE A 202 17.70 6.84 -10.29
C PHE A 202 16.68 6.76 -11.42
N TRP A 203 16.87 5.90 -12.42
CA TRP A 203 16.00 5.90 -13.61
C TRP A 203 14.53 5.54 -13.30
N PRO A 204 14.21 4.47 -12.53
CA PRO A 204 12.82 4.16 -12.19
C PRO A 204 12.14 5.24 -11.33
N ASP A 205 12.94 5.92 -10.50
CA ASP A 205 12.52 7.08 -9.72
C ASP A 205 12.12 8.24 -10.63
N GLN A 206 13.04 8.67 -11.50
CA GLN A 206 12.84 9.80 -12.40
C GLN A 206 11.67 9.58 -13.37
N GLU A 207 11.46 8.34 -13.82
CA GLU A 207 10.30 7.97 -14.64
C GLU A 207 9.00 8.17 -13.85
N LEU A 208 8.93 7.66 -12.61
CA LEU A 208 7.79 7.82 -11.73
C LEU A 208 7.50 9.30 -11.41
N GLU A 209 8.54 10.07 -11.09
CA GLU A 209 8.45 11.52 -10.86
C GLU A 209 7.87 12.24 -12.08
N ARG A 210 8.41 11.97 -13.27
CA ARG A 210 7.94 12.60 -14.53
C ARG A 210 6.47 12.34 -14.79
N GLU A 211 6.00 11.13 -14.53
CA GLU A 211 4.61 10.75 -14.74
C GLU A 211 3.66 11.40 -13.72
N ILE A 212 4.06 11.45 -12.45
CA ILE A 212 3.29 12.15 -11.40
C ILE A 212 3.23 13.64 -11.72
N ILE A 213 4.35 14.26 -12.13
CA ILE A 213 4.39 15.68 -12.54
C ILE A 213 3.48 15.91 -13.74
N SER A 214 3.56 15.05 -14.75
CA SER A 214 2.75 15.19 -15.96
C SER A 214 1.26 15.02 -15.69
N THR A 215 0.90 14.10 -14.79
CA THR A 215 -0.47 13.92 -14.33
C THR A 215 -0.98 15.13 -13.54
N GLY A 216 -0.16 15.64 -12.62
CA GLY A 216 -0.54 16.75 -11.74
C GLY A 216 -0.58 18.12 -12.42
N LEU A 217 0.26 18.38 -13.43
CA LEU A 217 0.42 19.71 -14.03
C LEU A 217 0.08 19.80 -15.52
N ARG A 218 0.14 18.69 -16.27
CA ARG A 218 0.07 18.73 -17.75
C ARG A 218 -1.23 18.17 -18.32
N GLU A 219 -2.27 18.00 -17.50
CA GLU A 219 -3.57 17.42 -17.90
C GLU A 219 -3.43 16.03 -18.58
N ILE A 220 -2.32 15.32 -18.35
CA ILE A 220 -2.13 13.98 -18.93
C ILE A 220 -2.95 13.00 -18.11
N LYS A 221 -3.78 12.22 -18.80
CA LYS A 221 -4.57 11.16 -18.17
C LYS A 221 -3.61 10.11 -17.58
N PRO A 222 -3.66 9.82 -16.27
CA PRO A 222 -2.86 8.75 -15.72
C PRO A 222 -3.38 7.41 -16.24
N ASP A 223 -2.47 6.46 -16.42
CA ASP A 223 -2.86 5.08 -16.63
C ASP A 223 -3.34 4.43 -15.32
N SER A 224 -3.74 3.17 -15.39
CA SER A 224 -4.29 2.48 -14.20
C SER A 224 -3.25 2.29 -13.10
N PHE A 225 -1.96 2.20 -13.43
CA PHE A 225 -0.89 2.07 -12.45
C PHE A 225 -0.70 3.37 -11.66
N ILE A 226 -0.54 4.49 -12.36
CA ILE A 226 -0.38 5.81 -11.73
C ILE A 226 -1.64 6.21 -10.97
N LEU A 227 -2.83 5.96 -11.53
CA LEU A 227 -4.08 6.26 -10.83
C LEU A 227 -4.23 5.45 -9.55
N SER A 228 -3.84 4.17 -9.55
CA SER A 228 -3.85 3.34 -8.35
C SER A 228 -2.87 3.84 -7.31
N LEU A 229 -1.65 4.20 -7.72
CA LEU A 229 -0.64 4.77 -6.85
C LEU A 229 -1.14 6.05 -6.18
N LEU A 230 -1.64 7.00 -6.98
CA LEU A 230 -2.16 8.26 -6.48
C LEU A 230 -3.38 8.05 -5.58
N THR A 231 -4.24 7.08 -5.87
CA THR A 231 -5.41 6.76 -5.03
C THR A 231 -5.01 6.13 -3.69
N LEU A 232 -4.03 5.22 -3.65
CA LEU A 232 -3.58 4.65 -2.38
C LEU A 232 -2.78 5.66 -1.55
N SER A 233 -1.95 6.48 -2.20
CA SER A 233 -1.32 7.62 -1.54
C SER A 233 -2.36 8.62 -1.05
N HIS A 234 -3.49 8.77 -1.77
CA HIS A 234 -4.60 9.62 -1.37
C HIS A 234 -5.21 9.20 -0.05
N VAL A 235 -5.45 7.91 0.06
CA VAL A 235 -6.12 7.32 1.22
C VAL A 235 -5.25 7.40 2.48
N CYS A 236 -3.94 7.32 2.33
CA CYS A 236 -2.98 7.27 3.45
C CYS A 236 -2.79 8.62 4.19
N ASP A 237 -3.68 9.58 3.99
CA ASP A 237 -3.46 10.99 4.28
C ASP A 237 -3.43 11.36 5.79
N LEU A 238 -2.25 11.77 6.28
CA LEU A 238 -2.11 12.67 7.45
C LEU A 238 -1.66 14.11 7.08
N ASN A 239 -1.44 14.39 5.79
CA ASN A 239 -1.38 15.68 5.04
C ASN A 239 -1.03 15.47 3.52
N PHE A 240 -1.33 14.27 3.04
CA PHE A 240 -1.65 13.77 1.71
C PHE A 240 -0.49 13.47 0.78
N VAL A 241 0.28 14.47 0.38
CA VAL A 241 1.55 14.21 -0.32
C VAL A 241 2.59 15.28 0.02
N SER A 242 2.56 15.79 1.26
CA SER A 242 3.28 17.01 1.65
C SER A 242 4.79 16.86 1.85
N ALA A 243 5.36 15.67 1.96
CA ALA A 243 6.82 15.57 2.04
C ALA A 243 7.47 15.56 0.64
N ARG A 244 6.76 15.05 -0.38
CA ARG A 244 7.38 14.68 -1.66
C ARG A 244 6.80 15.28 -2.92
N LEU A 245 5.49 15.55 -2.98
CA LEU A 245 5.04 16.53 -3.96
C LEU A 245 5.70 17.89 -3.72
N ASP A 246 6.16 18.15 -2.49
CA ASP A 246 6.99 19.29 -2.14
C ASP A 246 8.39 19.26 -2.79
N ILE A 247 8.89 18.08 -3.15
CA ILE A 247 10.12 17.92 -3.93
C ILE A 247 9.82 18.10 -5.42
N PHE A 248 8.72 17.50 -5.91
CA PHE A 248 8.36 17.50 -7.33
C PHE A 248 7.78 18.83 -7.81
N PHE A 249 7.13 19.60 -6.94
CA PHE A 249 6.45 20.84 -7.28
C PHE A 249 6.89 21.98 -6.37
N LYS A 250 7.20 23.14 -6.96
CA LYS A 250 7.69 24.31 -6.21
C LYS A 250 6.63 25.41 -6.12
N GLY A 251 6.51 26.03 -4.94
CA GLY A 251 5.69 27.23 -4.74
C GLY A 251 4.22 27.02 -5.13
N ARG A 252 3.74 27.78 -6.14
CA ARG A 252 2.35 27.74 -6.61
C ARG A 252 2.00 26.46 -7.36
N GLU A 253 2.98 25.83 -8.03
CA GLU A 253 2.77 24.57 -8.77
C GLU A 253 2.27 23.46 -7.82
N LYS A 254 2.77 23.45 -6.59
CA LYS A 254 2.38 22.50 -5.56
C LYS A 254 0.88 22.54 -5.25
N LEU A 255 0.33 23.75 -5.06
CA LEU A 255 -1.10 23.90 -4.74
C LEU A 255 -1.96 23.44 -5.91
N VAL A 256 -1.58 23.81 -7.13
CA VAL A 256 -2.28 23.40 -8.36
C VAL A 256 -2.22 21.89 -8.54
N ALA A 257 -1.03 21.28 -8.43
CA ALA A 257 -0.86 19.85 -8.60
C ALA A 257 -1.62 19.04 -7.53
N LYS A 258 -1.66 19.52 -6.28
CA LYS A 258 -2.47 18.89 -5.22
C LYS A 258 -3.96 18.92 -5.54
N ASP A 259 -4.50 20.08 -5.92
CA ASP A 259 -5.91 20.20 -6.31
C ASP A 259 -6.24 19.31 -7.53
N ASN A 260 -5.33 19.24 -8.50
CA ASN A 260 -5.50 18.42 -9.70
C ASN A 260 -5.45 16.92 -9.39
N ILE A 261 -4.45 16.45 -8.64
CA ILE A 261 -4.34 15.05 -8.24
C ILE A 261 -5.54 14.63 -7.39
N ARG A 262 -5.98 15.50 -6.47
CA ARG A 262 -7.20 15.28 -5.70
C ARG A 262 -8.41 15.07 -6.61
N THR A 263 -8.62 15.99 -7.55
CA THR A 263 -9.70 15.91 -8.55
C THR A 263 -9.62 14.62 -9.36
N ILE A 264 -8.43 14.26 -9.83
CA ILE A 264 -8.19 13.05 -10.62
C ILE A 264 -8.53 11.79 -9.81
N VAL A 265 -8.14 11.73 -8.54
CA VAL A 265 -8.46 10.59 -7.67
C VAL A 265 -9.95 10.54 -7.35
N GLU A 266 -10.57 11.66 -6.97
CA GLU A 266 -11.99 11.71 -6.61
C GLU A 266 -12.90 11.37 -7.80
N THR A 267 -12.52 11.78 -9.00
CA THR A 267 -13.25 11.50 -10.24
C THR A 267 -12.74 10.25 -10.98
N GLN A 268 -11.76 9.54 -10.41
CA GLN A 268 -11.15 8.35 -11.02
C GLN A 268 -10.69 8.58 -12.47
N ALA A 269 -10.07 9.74 -12.72
CA ALA A 269 -9.60 10.23 -14.01
C ALA A 269 -10.68 10.36 -15.11
N GLN A 270 -11.96 10.43 -14.73
CA GLN A 270 -13.06 10.76 -15.64
C GLN A 270 -13.12 12.26 -15.94
N VAL A 271 -12.66 13.09 -14.99
CA VAL A 271 -12.53 14.54 -15.16
C VAL A 271 -11.06 14.93 -14.97
N LEU A 272 -10.42 15.33 -16.06
CA LEU A 272 -9.03 15.81 -16.03
C LEU A 272 -8.95 17.32 -15.78
N LYS A 273 -10.05 18.04 -16.02
CA LYS A 273 -10.10 19.50 -15.91
C LYS A 273 -10.49 19.91 -14.50
N SER A 274 -9.49 20.31 -13.71
CA SER A 274 -9.74 21.23 -12.60
C SER A 274 -10.06 22.61 -13.18
N PRO A 275 -11.08 23.33 -12.67
CA PRO A 275 -11.37 24.71 -13.11
C PRO A 275 -10.22 25.70 -12.86
N LYS A 276 -9.13 25.28 -12.21
CA LYS A 276 -7.98 26.12 -11.84
C LYS A 276 -6.71 25.88 -12.66
N PHE A 277 -6.75 25.22 -13.82
CA PHE A 277 -5.57 25.18 -14.69
C PHE A 277 -5.21 26.61 -15.12
N ILE A 278 -4.21 27.18 -14.46
CA ILE A 278 -3.66 28.48 -14.83
C ILE A 278 -2.99 28.27 -16.18
N ARG A 279 -3.65 28.66 -17.28
CA ARG A 279 -3.08 28.71 -18.64
C ARG A 279 -1.94 29.73 -18.80
N LYS A 280 -1.32 30.18 -17.71
CA LYS A 280 -0.04 30.87 -17.80
C LYS A 280 1.00 29.78 -18.04
N LYS A 281 1.65 29.83 -19.20
CA LYS A 281 2.84 29.06 -19.51
C LYS A 281 3.77 29.09 -18.30
N PHE A 282 3.77 28.04 -17.49
CA PHE A 282 4.93 27.74 -16.67
C PHE A 282 6.03 27.45 -17.69
N SER A 283 7.05 28.28 -17.75
CA SER A 283 8.19 28.09 -18.64
C SER A 283 8.97 26.86 -18.15
N PHE A 284 8.64 25.69 -18.67
CA PHE A 284 9.25 24.40 -18.28
C PHE A 284 10.60 24.15 -18.99
N GLU A 285 11.31 25.18 -19.44
CA GLU A 285 12.49 25.07 -20.31
C GLU A 285 13.72 24.37 -19.68
N ASN A 286 13.65 23.86 -18.44
CA ASN A 286 14.83 23.34 -17.74
C ASN A 286 14.85 21.82 -17.45
N PHE A 287 13.94 21.01 -17.99
CA PHE A 287 13.94 19.55 -17.73
C PHE A 287 14.75 18.70 -18.72
N ASN A 288 15.36 19.30 -19.75
CA ASN A 288 16.18 18.58 -20.75
C ASN A 288 17.69 18.91 -20.68
N SER A 289 18.20 19.42 -19.56
CA SER A 289 19.64 19.63 -19.40
C SER A 289 20.17 19.11 -18.06
N LYS A 290 20.47 17.82 -18.01
CA LYS A 290 21.70 17.23 -17.42
C LYS A 290 21.67 15.71 -17.51
#